data_AF-A0AAN8EIG5-F1
#
_entry.id   AF-A0AAN8EIG5-F1
#
_cell.length_a   1.000
_cell.length_b   1.000
_cell.length_c   1.000
_cell.angle_alpha   90.00
_cell.angle_beta   90.00
_cell.angle_gamma   90.00
#
_symmetry.space_group_name_H-M   'P 1'
#
loop_
_entity.id
_entity.type
_entity.pdbx_description
1 polymer ?
#
loop_
_entity_poly.entity_id
_entity_poly.type
_entity_poly.pdbx_seq_one_letter_code
_entity_poly.pdbx_strand_id
1 'polypeptide(L)'
;MNSLYFSDIPPGPVCNPPAGSGAVTSALRNDLGSNIHVLKTLNLRFRCFLAKVHELERRNKLLESQLQQALFKTQYRHLYSREVAVQTDGPESRLPGTIWSFTHVRRQGERYETVRGPGVSWSHPDGVGVQIDTITPELRALYNVLAKVKRERDEYRRKWEEELSRREQLESTVENMQQSAQESTEVQGELSEKVDRLKAELVVFKSLMTDQMSDLDTKIHEKARRVDMDICRRIDITAKTVRCGPATQLRGHVDDVQRQSGPVAAGEGCRGQLQEERTSSHV
;
A
#
# COMPACT_ATOMS: atom_id res chain seq x y z
N MET A 1 6.89 47.01 -33.05
CA MET A 1 5.63 46.75 -32.33
C MET A 1 5.96 46.77 -30.84
N ASN A 2 5.92 47.97 -30.25
CA ASN A 2 4.91 48.44 -29.28
C ASN A 2 5.18 47.87 -27.87
N SER A 3 5.17 48.60 -26.77
CA SER A 3 5.09 50.03 -26.45
C SER A 3 5.30 50.08 -24.93
N LEU A 4 6.37 50.72 -24.43
CA LEU A 4 6.54 50.97 -23.00
C LEU A 4 6.01 52.37 -22.71
N TYR A 5 4.77 52.45 -22.22
CA TYR A 5 4.20 53.69 -21.71
C TYR A 5 4.69 53.91 -20.27
N PHE A 6 5.48 54.97 -20.14
CA PHE A 6 5.85 55.68 -18.92
C PHE A 6 4.60 56.33 -18.32
N SER A 7 4.41 56.23 -17.00
CA SER A 7 3.58 57.15 -16.24
C SER A 7 4.26 57.47 -14.90
N ASP A 8 4.65 58.74 -14.79
CA ASP A 8 5.11 59.44 -13.59
C ASP A 8 4.00 59.54 -12.52
N ILE A 9 4.38 59.42 -11.24
CA ILE A 9 3.56 59.81 -10.07
C ILE A 9 4.51 60.50 -9.05
N PRO A 10 4.13 61.65 -8.45
CA PRO A 10 5.02 62.61 -7.80
C PRO A 10 5.43 62.26 -6.36
N PRO A 11 6.42 62.96 -5.75
CA PRO A 11 6.91 62.64 -4.42
C PRO A 11 6.00 63.23 -3.33
N GLY A 12 5.36 62.36 -2.56
CA GLY A 12 4.67 62.69 -1.30
C GLY A 12 5.60 62.58 -0.08
N PRO A 13 5.27 63.23 1.04
CA PRO A 13 6.22 63.86 1.94
C PRO A 13 6.96 62.89 2.86
N VAL A 14 8.20 63.30 3.15
CA VAL A 14 9.09 62.79 4.19
C VAL A 14 8.41 62.94 5.55
N CYS A 15 7.82 61.88 6.06
CA CYS A 15 7.50 61.74 7.48
C CYS A 15 8.58 60.84 8.11
N ASN A 16 9.53 61.48 8.80
CA ASN A 16 10.41 60.81 9.75
C ASN A 16 9.54 60.16 10.85
N PRO A 17 9.62 58.83 11.07
CA PRO A 17 9.06 58.24 12.27
C PRO A 17 9.99 58.49 13.47
N PRO A 18 9.43 58.51 14.69
CA PRO A 18 10.16 58.88 15.90
C PRO A 18 11.29 57.87 16.19
N ALA A 19 12.46 58.43 16.48
CA ALA A 19 13.59 57.73 17.06
C ALA A 19 13.16 57.09 18.39
N GLY A 20 12.99 55.77 18.40
CA GLY A 20 12.61 55.01 19.60
C GLY A 20 12.09 53.60 19.32
N SER A 21 11.32 53.40 18.24
CA SER A 21 10.80 52.07 17.82
C SER A 21 11.34 51.59 16.46
N GLY A 22 12.16 52.41 15.81
CA GLY A 22 12.76 52.14 14.50
C GLY A 22 13.87 51.07 14.53
N ALA A 23 14.57 50.89 15.65
CA ALA A 23 15.68 49.92 15.71
C ALA A 23 15.16 48.47 15.68
N VAL A 24 14.08 48.18 16.42
CA VAL A 24 13.47 46.84 16.46
C VAL A 24 12.76 46.53 15.14
N THR A 25 12.07 47.50 14.54
CA THR A 25 11.42 47.32 13.23
C THR A 25 12.41 47.25 12.06
N SER A 26 13.54 47.97 12.13
CA SER A 26 14.63 47.86 11.15
C SER A 26 15.42 46.57 11.32
N ALA A 27 15.65 46.11 12.55
CA ALA A 27 16.27 44.81 12.84
C ALA A 27 15.39 43.68 12.30
N LEU A 28 14.09 43.71 12.56
CA LEU A 28 13.15 42.74 11.98
C LEU A 28 13.11 42.82 10.45
N ARG A 29 13.14 44.02 9.85
CA ARG A 29 13.20 44.17 8.38
C ARG A 29 14.52 43.64 7.80
N ASN A 30 15.63 43.81 8.52
CA ASN A 30 16.95 43.27 8.16
C ASN A 30 17.02 41.77 8.37
N ASP A 31 16.40 41.21 9.41
CA ASP A 31 16.32 39.79 9.68
C ASP A 31 15.39 39.09 8.69
N LEU A 32 14.25 39.70 8.34
CA LEU A 32 13.38 39.24 7.26
C LEU A 32 14.09 39.35 5.90
N GLY A 33 14.84 40.42 5.65
CA GLY A 33 15.66 40.58 4.44
C GLY A 33 16.82 39.57 4.36
N SER A 34 17.49 39.32 5.48
CA SER A 34 18.55 38.32 5.65
C SER A 34 18.00 36.91 5.46
N ASN A 35 16.86 36.59 6.09
CA ASN A 35 16.15 35.34 5.87
C ASN A 35 15.73 35.19 4.40
N ILE A 36 15.18 36.23 3.77
CA ILE A 36 14.85 36.23 2.34
C ILE A 36 16.11 35.99 1.47
N HIS A 37 17.24 36.61 1.79
CA HIS A 37 18.49 36.39 1.08
C HIS A 37 19.04 34.97 1.29
N VAL A 38 19.01 34.46 2.52
CA VAL A 38 19.39 33.07 2.84
C VAL A 38 18.51 32.10 2.08
N LEU A 39 17.18 32.28 2.07
CA LEU A 39 16.25 31.46 1.30
C LEU A 39 16.48 31.56 -0.21
N LYS A 40 16.80 32.75 -0.74
CA LYS A 40 17.14 32.93 -2.16
C LYS A 40 18.44 32.21 -2.51
N THR A 41 19.46 32.30 -1.65
CA THR A 41 20.73 31.57 -1.82
C THR A 41 20.53 30.06 -1.71
N LEU A 42 19.73 29.59 -0.76
CA LEU A 42 19.38 28.18 -0.62
C LEU A 42 18.60 27.68 -1.84
N ASN A 43 17.61 28.43 -2.34
CA ASN A 43 16.89 28.09 -3.56
C ASN A 43 17.81 28.02 -4.79
N LEU A 44 18.74 28.97 -4.94
CA LEU A 44 19.72 28.92 -6.02
C LEU A 44 20.62 27.69 -5.89
N ARG A 45 21.08 27.38 -4.67
CA ARG A 45 21.87 26.17 -4.39
C ARG A 45 21.08 24.89 -4.69
N PHE A 46 19.80 24.82 -4.33
CA PHE A 46 18.93 23.69 -4.67
C PHE A 46 18.76 23.56 -6.18
N ARG A 47 18.57 24.66 -6.89
CA ARG A 47 18.46 24.66 -8.36
C ARG A 47 19.76 24.14 -9.01
N CYS A 48 20.92 24.59 -8.52
CA CYS A 48 22.21 24.12 -8.98
C CYS A 48 22.47 22.65 -8.60
N PHE A 49 22.06 22.23 -7.40
CA PHE A 49 22.16 20.85 -6.95
C PHE A 49 21.32 19.91 -7.82
N LEU A 50 20.05 20.24 -8.06
CA LEU A 50 19.17 19.46 -8.94
C LEU A 50 19.71 19.39 -10.36
N ALA A 51 20.21 20.51 -10.90
CA ALA A 51 20.87 20.51 -12.20
C ALA A 51 22.09 19.58 -12.22
N LYS A 52 22.88 19.54 -11.14
CA LYS A 52 24.03 18.65 -11.01
C LYS A 52 23.61 17.18 -10.86
N VAL A 53 22.56 16.90 -10.10
CA VAL A 53 21.97 15.56 -9.98
C VAL A 53 21.54 15.06 -11.35
N HIS A 54 20.78 15.84 -12.13
CA HIS A 54 20.37 15.44 -13.48
C HIS A 54 21.54 15.31 -14.47
N GLU A 55 22.59 16.13 -14.32
CA GLU A 55 23.82 15.98 -15.09
C GLU A 55 24.54 14.67 -14.75
N LEU A 56 24.60 14.33 -13.46
CA LEU A 56 25.21 13.10 -12.98
C LEU A 56 24.37 11.87 -13.36
N GLU A 57 23.05 11.90 -13.23
CA GLU A 57 22.15 10.84 -13.68
C GLU A 57 22.32 10.56 -15.18
N ARG A 58 22.42 11.60 -16.01
CA ARG A 58 22.69 11.44 -17.44
C ARG A 58 24.05 10.81 -17.72
N ARG A 59 25.10 11.24 -17.00
CA ARG A 59 26.44 10.62 -17.11
C ARG A 59 26.43 9.18 -16.63
N ASN A 60 25.73 8.88 -15.54
CA ASN A 60 25.66 7.54 -14.98
C ASN A 60 24.94 6.60 -15.94
N LYS A 61 23.82 7.04 -16.50
CA LYS A 61 23.09 6.30 -17.55
C LYS A 61 23.97 6.02 -18.78
N LEU A 62 24.81 6.98 -19.18
CA LEU A 62 25.76 6.79 -20.28
C LEU A 62 26.86 5.78 -19.92
N LEU A 63 27.42 5.87 -18.70
CA LEU A 63 28.43 4.93 -18.21
C LEU A 63 27.87 3.51 -18.06
N GLU A 64 26.65 3.36 -17.56
CA GLU A 64 25.92 2.09 -17.48
C GLU A 64 25.69 1.50 -18.87
N SER A 65 25.29 2.33 -19.84
CA SER A 65 25.13 1.91 -21.24
C SER A 65 26.47 1.44 -21.84
N GLN A 66 27.56 2.16 -21.57
CA GLN A 66 28.90 1.77 -22.00
C GLN A 66 29.37 0.48 -21.32
N LEU A 67 29.08 0.31 -20.03
CA LEU A 67 29.39 -0.91 -19.27
C LEU A 67 28.63 -2.11 -19.84
N GLN A 68 27.33 -1.97 -20.08
CA GLN A 68 26.52 -3.01 -20.72
C GLN A 68 27.04 -3.34 -22.11
N GLN A 69 27.40 -2.34 -22.91
CA GLN A 69 28.00 -2.56 -24.23
C GLN A 69 29.37 -3.26 -24.15
N ALA A 70 30.19 -2.93 -23.16
CA ALA A 70 31.48 -3.58 -22.94
C ALA A 70 31.30 -5.03 -22.49
N LEU A 71 30.36 -5.32 -21.60
CA LEU A 71 30.00 -6.68 -21.19
C LEU A 71 29.47 -7.49 -22.38
N PHE A 72 28.58 -6.91 -23.20
CA PHE A 72 28.07 -7.54 -24.41
C PHE A 72 29.18 -7.80 -25.43
N LYS A 73 30.04 -6.81 -25.73
CA LYS A 73 31.22 -7.00 -26.60
C LYS A 73 32.17 -8.06 -26.06
N THR A 74 32.35 -8.16 -24.74
CA THR A 74 33.19 -9.17 -24.11
C THR A 74 32.56 -10.56 -24.23
N GLN A 75 31.24 -10.67 -24.06
CA GLN A 75 30.51 -11.91 -24.32
C GLN A 75 30.60 -12.33 -25.80
N TYR A 76 30.43 -11.41 -26.74
CA TYR A 76 30.62 -11.68 -28.17
C TYR A 76 32.06 -12.07 -28.48
N ARG A 77 33.06 -11.38 -27.92
CA ARG A 77 34.47 -11.75 -28.09
C ARG A 77 34.76 -13.13 -27.50
N HIS A 78 34.12 -13.53 -26.40
CA HIS A 78 34.23 -14.89 -25.87
C HIS A 78 33.51 -15.95 -26.71
N LEU A 79 32.41 -15.59 -27.38
CA LEU A 79 31.68 -16.47 -28.28
C LEU A 79 32.41 -16.66 -29.62
N TYR A 80 32.98 -15.58 -30.19
CA TYR A 80 33.69 -15.62 -31.48
C TYR A 80 35.19 -15.94 -31.39
N SER A 81 35.87 -15.64 -30.28
CA SER A 81 37.31 -15.94 -30.13
C SER A 81 37.60 -17.38 -29.69
N ARG A 82 36.57 -18.20 -29.44
CA ARG A 82 36.74 -19.60 -29.04
C ARG A 82 36.94 -20.54 -30.23
N GLU A 83 36.75 -20.09 -31.47
CA GLU A 83 36.79 -20.96 -32.67
C GLU A 83 37.98 -20.72 -33.62
N VAL A 84 38.94 -19.86 -33.28
CA VAL A 84 40.16 -19.71 -34.10
C VAL A 84 41.37 -20.27 -33.36
N ALA A 85 41.39 -21.59 -33.21
CA ALA A 85 42.65 -22.32 -33.23
C ALA A 85 42.88 -22.70 -34.70
N VAL A 86 43.70 -21.92 -35.40
CA VAL A 86 44.15 -22.27 -36.76
C VAL A 86 45.00 -23.53 -36.64
N GLN A 87 44.39 -24.67 -36.92
CA GLN A 87 45.07 -25.94 -37.11
C GLN A 87 45.58 -25.93 -38.56
N THR A 88 46.85 -25.53 -38.75
CA THR A 88 47.52 -25.62 -40.05
C THR A 88 47.91 -27.06 -40.31
N ASP A 89 46.98 -27.89 -40.78
CA ASP A 89 47.30 -29.18 -41.38
C ASP A 89 47.08 -29.09 -42.90
N GLY A 90 48.13 -28.63 -43.59
CA GLY A 90 48.28 -28.81 -45.04
C GLY A 90 48.90 -30.19 -45.34
N PRO A 91 48.66 -30.77 -46.54
CA PRO A 91 49.10 -32.11 -46.89
C PRO A 91 50.55 -32.06 -47.37
N GLU A 92 51.51 -31.87 -46.46
CA GLU A 92 52.91 -32.14 -46.76
C GLU A 92 53.51 -33.03 -45.68
N SER A 93 54.11 -34.13 -46.15
CA SER A 93 54.83 -35.14 -45.41
C SER A 93 55.85 -34.51 -44.45
N ARG A 94 55.44 -34.35 -43.17
CA ARG A 94 56.37 -34.07 -42.07
C ARG A 94 57.33 -35.26 -41.97
N LEU A 95 58.59 -35.03 -42.32
CA LEU A 95 59.66 -35.95 -41.95
C LEU A 95 59.71 -36.00 -40.40
N PRO A 96 59.85 -37.20 -39.79
CA PRO A 96 59.91 -37.32 -38.33
C PRO A 96 61.00 -36.43 -37.75
N GLY A 97 60.64 -35.56 -36.80
CA GLY A 97 61.58 -34.70 -36.06
C GLY A 97 61.56 -33.20 -36.39
N THR A 98 60.69 -32.71 -37.28
CA THR A 98 60.52 -31.26 -37.52
C THR A 98 59.11 -30.80 -37.16
N ILE A 99 58.99 -30.10 -36.02
CA ILE A 99 57.67 -29.67 -35.49
C ILE A 99 57.26 -28.32 -36.09
N TRP A 100 58.21 -27.38 -36.31
CA TRP A 100 57.94 -26.08 -36.93
C TRP A 100 58.95 -25.77 -38.05
N SER A 101 58.46 -25.14 -39.11
CA SER A 101 59.30 -24.50 -40.12
C SER A 101 58.89 -23.03 -40.21
N PHE A 102 59.87 -22.13 -40.15
CA PHE A 102 59.64 -20.71 -40.35
C PHE A 102 59.99 -20.37 -41.80
N THR A 103 58.99 -20.02 -42.59
CA THR A 103 59.18 -19.56 -43.97
C THR A 103 59.41 -18.05 -43.98
N HIS A 104 60.62 -17.62 -44.31
CA HIS A 104 60.89 -16.21 -44.57
C HIS A 104 60.55 -15.89 -46.03
N VAL A 105 59.65 -14.93 -46.23
CA VAL A 105 59.44 -14.31 -47.55
C VAL A 105 60.33 -13.08 -47.62
N ARG A 106 61.35 -13.10 -48.47
CA ARG A 106 62.21 -11.93 -48.69
C ARG A 106 61.82 -11.28 -50.01
N ARG A 107 61.52 -9.99 -49.99
CA ARG A 107 61.21 -9.20 -51.18
C ARG A 107 62.49 -8.59 -51.73
N GLN A 108 62.96 -9.07 -52.87
CA GLN A 108 64.06 -8.46 -53.62
C GLN A 108 63.53 -8.06 -55.00
N GLY A 109 63.18 -6.78 -55.16
CA GLY A 109 62.55 -6.27 -56.38
C GLY A 109 61.07 -6.67 -56.54
N GLU A 110 60.65 -6.91 -57.79
CA GLU A 110 59.27 -7.24 -58.19
C GLU A 110 58.89 -8.72 -58.01
N ARG A 111 59.81 -9.55 -57.48
CA ARG A 111 59.61 -10.98 -57.25
C ARG A 111 59.66 -11.32 -55.76
N TYR A 112 58.70 -12.14 -55.32
CA TYR A 112 58.67 -12.73 -53.98
C TYR A 112 59.39 -14.07 -54.01
N GLU A 113 60.39 -14.26 -53.15
CA GLU A 113 61.09 -15.53 -53.00
C GLU A 113 60.91 -16.06 -51.57
N THR A 114 60.32 -17.25 -51.47
CA THR A 114 60.04 -17.93 -50.19
C THR A 114 61.21 -18.86 -49.90
N VAL A 115 62.09 -18.44 -48.99
CA VAL A 115 63.22 -19.27 -48.57
C VAL A 115 62.81 -20.06 -47.33
N ARG A 116 62.77 -21.39 -47.44
CA ARG A 116 62.65 -22.28 -46.27
C ARG A 116 63.96 -22.16 -45.48
N GLY A 117 63.88 -21.63 -44.25
CA GLY A 117 65.05 -21.60 -43.35
C GLY A 117 65.49 -23.04 -43.01
N PRO A 118 66.77 -23.26 -42.63
CA PRO A 118 67.23 -24.56 -42.15
C PRO A 118 66.34 -25.01 -41.00
N GLY A 119 65.65 -26.14 -41.17
CA GLY A 119 64.83 -26.73 -40.12
C GLY A 119 65.71 -26.98 -38.90
N VAL A 120 65.32 -26.43 -37.75
CA VAL A 120 65.95 -26.78 -36.48
C VAL A 120 65.47 -28.19 -36.15
N SER A 121 66.34 -29.19 -36.32
CA SER A 121 66.09 -30.53 -35.80
C SER A 121 66.20 -30.46 -34.27
N TRP A 122 65.05 -30.39 -33.60
CA TRP A 122 65.02 -30.44 -32.14
C TRP A 122 65.25 -31.90 -31.74
N SER A 123 66.51 -32.29 -31.54
CA SER A 123 66.81 -33.41 -30.66
C SER A 123 66.50 -32.91 -29.26
N HIS A 124 65.39 -33.35 -28.68
CA HIS A 124 65.02 -32.95 -27.32
C HIS A 124 66.19 -33.30 -26.38
N PRO A 125 66.77 -32.35 -25.61
CA PRO A 125 67.67 -32.70 -24.52
C PRO A 125 66.97 -33.73 -23.64
N ASP A 126 67.71 -34.75 -23.21
CA ASP A 126 67.15 -35.89 -22.47
C ASP A 126 66.18 -35.39 -21.38
N GLY A 127 64.91 -35.85 -21.46
CA GLY A 127 63.85 -35.52 -20.49
C GLY A 127 62.84 -34.44 -20.91
N VAL A 128 63.10 -33.60 -21.92
CA VAL A 128 62.10 -32.58 -22.34
C VAL A 128 60.88 -33.22 -23.02
N GLY A 129 61.06 -34.30 -23.79
CA GLY A 129 59.94 -35.05 -24.37
C GLY A 129 58.99 -35.59 -23.28
N VAL A 130 59.55 -36.14 -22.20
CA VAL A 130 58.78 -36.66 -21.05
C VAL A 130 57.98 -35.55 -20.35
N GLN A 131 58.57 -34.35 -20.21
CA GLN A 131 57.85 -33.19 -19.67
C GLN A 131 56.69 -32.77 -20.59
N ILE A 132 56.88 -32.77 -21.91
CA ILE A 132 55.82 -32.45 -22.87
C ILE A 132 54.70 -33.50 -22.81
N ASP A 133 55.05 -34.78 -22.74
CA ASP A 133 54.10 -35.89 -22.62
C ASP A 133 53.32 -35.85 -21.29
N THR A 134 53.88 -35.23 -20.25
CA THR A 134 53.23 -35.02 -18.95
C THR A 134 52.34 -33.77 -18.95
N ILE A 135 52.84 -32.64 -19.45
CA ILE A 135 52.14 -31.34 -19.42
C ILE A 135 50.92 -31.34 -20.35
N THR A 136 51.00 -32.04 -21.49
CA THR A 136 49.92 -32.07 -22.49
C THR A 136 48.58 -32.64 -21.94
N PRO A 137 48.53 -33.82 -21.30
CA PRO A 137 47.30 -34.32 -20.68
C PRO A 137 46.85 -33.49 -19.47
N GLU A 138 47.79 -32.93 -18.69
CA GLU A 138 47.46 -32.03 -17.56
C GLU A 138 46.73 -30.78 -18.03
N LEU A 139 47.23 -30.14 -19.09
CA LEU A 139 46.58 -28.98 -19.71
C LEU A 139 45.17 -29.34 -20.19
N ARG A 140 44.99 -30.52 -20.78
CA ARG A 140 43.66 -31.01 -21.20
C ARG A 140 42.72 -31.22 -20.02
N ALA A 141 43.21 -31.78 -18.92
CA ALA A 141 42.44 -31.95 -17.69
C ALA A 141 42.00 -30.60 -17.11
N LEU A 142 42.90 -29.61 -17.07
CA LEU A 142 42.57 -28.26 -16.62
C LEU A 142 41.50 -27.59 -17.48
N TYR A 143 41.59 -27.72 -18.81
CA TYR A 143 40.54 -27.20 -19.71
C TYR A 143 39.19 -27.88 -19.49
N ASN A 144 39.17 -29.18 -19.21
CA ASN A 144 37.93 -29.91 -18.89
C ASN A 144 37.31 -29.45 -17.57
N VAL A 145 38.14 -29.26 -16.53
CA VAL A 145 37.68 -28.72 -15.24
C VAL A 145 37.14 -27.30 -15.42
N LEU A 146 37.85 -26.44 -16.15
CA LEU A 146 37.40 -25.08 -16.46
C LEU A 146 36.06 -25.09 -17.22
N ALA A 147 35.88 -26.00 -18.18
CA ALA A 147 34.63 -26.16 -18.90
C ALA A 147 33.49 -26.62 -17.97
N LYS A 148 33.78 -27.52 -17.01
CA LYS A 148 32.82 -27.95 -16.00
C LYS A 148 32.40 -26.80 -15.08
N VAL A 149 33.35 -26.09 -14.50
CA VAL A 149 33.09 -24.93 -13.62
C VAL A 149 32.28 -23.85 -14.33
N LYS A 150 32.57 -23.57 -15.62
CA LYS A 150 31.78 -22.62 -16.41
C LYS A 150 30.33 -23.06 -16.57
N ARG A 151 30.08 -24.35 -16.85
CA ARG A 151 28.72 -24.91 -16.96
C ARG A 151 27.96 -24.83 -15.65
N GLU A 152 28.61 -25.20 -14.54
CA GLU A 152 28.00 -25.12 -13.21
C GLU A 152 27.65 -23.68 -12.83
N ARG A 153 28.56 -22.73 -13.05
CA ARG A 153 28.29 -21.30 -12.87
C ARG A 153 27.09 -20.84 -13.69
N ASP A 154 27.00 -21.23 -14.95
CA ASP A 154 25.90 -20.82 -15.83
C ASP A 154 24.57 -21.45 -15.40
N GLU A 155 24.61 -22.66 -14.82
CA GLU A 155 23.45 -23.31 -14.22
C GLU A 155 22.99 -22.59 -12.94
N TYR A 156 23.91 -22.21 -12.04
CA TYR A 156 23.57 -21.42 -10.86
C TYR A 156 23.01 -20.04 -11.22
N ARG A 157 23.58 -19.40 -12.26
CA ARG A 157 23.07 -18.15 -12.78
C ARG A 157 21.62 -18.29 -13.24
N ARG A 158 21.31 -19.33 -14.03
CA ARG A 158 19.94 -19.58 -14.51
C ARG A 158 18.98 -19.82 -13.35
N LYS A 159 19.34 -20.67 -12.38
CA LYS A 159 18.53 -20.92 -11.19
C LYS A 159 18.28 -19.65 -10.37
N TRP A 160 19.28 -18.78 -10.26
CA TRP A 160 19.13 -17.50 -9.57
C TRP A 160 18.18 -16.56 -10.34
N GLU A 161 18.29 -16.48 -11.66
CA GLU A 161 17.39 -15.68 -12.51
C GLU A 161 15.93 -16.19 -12.41
N GLU A 162 15.72 -17.51 -12.39
CA GLU A 162 14.41 -18.14 -12.18
C GLU A 162 13.82 -17.82 -10.80
N GLU A 163 14.61 -17.98 -9.73
CA GLU A 163 14.16 -17.67 -8.36
C GLU A 163 13.90 -16.18 -8.15
N LEU A 164 14.69 -15.31 -8.79
CA LEU A 164 14.44 -13.86 -8.76
C LEU A 164 13.10 -13.54 -9.43
N SER A 165 12.86 -14.08 -10.63
CA SER A 165 11.58 -13.88 -11.33
C SER A 165 10.40 -14.43 -10.52
N ARG A 166 10.56 -15.59 -9.89
CA ARG A 166 9.55 -16.19 -9.00
C ARG A 166 9.27 -15.30 -7.78
N ARG A 167 10.32 -14.72 -7.19
CA ARG A 167 10.19 -13.78 -6.07
C ARG A 167 9.43 -12.53 -6.51
N GLU A 168 9.81 -11.90 -7.61
CA GLU A 168 9.14 -10.70 -8.13
C GLU A 168 7.65 -10.95 -8.41
N GLN A 169 7.31 -12.12 -8.98
CA GLN A 169 5.92 -12.51 -9.19
C GLN A 169 5.14 -12.66 -7.86
N LEU A 170 5.75 -13.27 -6.85
CA LEU A 170 5.15 -13.42 -5.53
C LEU A 170 4.99 -12.08 -4.81
N GLU A 171 5.98 -11.19 -4.92
CA GLU A 171 5.90 -9.82 -4.38
C GLU A 171 4.74 -9.05 -5.00
N SER A 172 4.61 -9.08 -6.34
CA SER A 172 3.46 -8.48 -7.02
C SER A 172 2.12 -9.09 -6.58
N THR A 173 2.06 -10.42 -6.40
CA THR A 173 0.85 -11.09 -5.93
C THR A 173 0.48 -10.66 -4.50
N VAL A 174 1.47 -10.54 -3.61
CA VAL A 174 1.28 -10.08 -2.23
C VAL A 174 0.81 -8.64 -2.21
N GLU A 175 1.40 -7.76 -3.02
CA GLU A 175 0.99 -6.36 -3.13
C GLU A 175 -0.48 -6.24 -3.58
N ASN A 176 -0.88 -7.00 -4.60
CA ASN A 176 -2.28 -7.04 -5.06
C ASN A 176 -3.23 -7.53 -3.96
N MET A 177 -2.85 -8.58 -3.22
CA MET A 177 -3.67 -9.09 -2.11
C MET A 177 -3.76 -8.09 -0.97
N GLN A 178 -2.69 -7.38 -0.66
CA GLN A 178 -2.68 -6.33 0.36
C GLN A 178 -3.59 -5.16 -0.04
N GLN A 179 -3.56 -4.76 -1.32
CA GLN A 179 -4.47 -3.74 -1.83
C GLN A 179 -5.93 -4.18 -1.71
N SER A 180 -6.27 -5.40 -2.15
CA SER A 180 -7.64 -5.92 -2.03
C SER A 180 -8.11 -6.03 -0.59
N ALA A 181 -7.22 -6.41 0.34
CA ALA A 181 -7.52 -6.41 1.77
C ALA A 181 -7.80 -4.99 2.28
N GLN A 182 -6.98 -4.01 1.90
CA GLN A 182 -7.17 -2.61 2.26
C GLN A 182 -8.51 -2.06 1.74
N GLU A 183 -8.84 -2.30 0.47
CA GLU A 183 -10.12 -1.92 -0.12
C GLU A 183 -11.31 -2.56 0.63
N SER A 184 -11.18 -3.83 1.01
CA SER A 184 -12.20 -4.51 1.82
C SER A 184 -12.36 -3.89 3.22
N THR A 185 -11.28 -3.44 3.85
CA THR A 185 -11.36 -2.77 5.16
C THR A 185 -12.05 -1.41 5.07
N GLU A 186 -11.83 -0.67 3.98
CA GLU A 186 -12.50 0.60 3.71
C GLU A 186 -14.01 0.39 3.54
N VAL A 187 -14.42 -0.58 2.72
CA VAL A 187 -15.83 -0.95 2.53
C VAL A 187 -16.47 -1.43 3.84
N GLN A 188 -15.74 -2.22 4.64
CA GLN A 188 -16.22 -2.64 5.96
C GLN A 188 -16.44 -1.44 6.89
N GLY A 189 -15.52 -0.47 6.88
CA GLY A 189 -15.66 0.80 7.59
C GLY A 189 -16.94 1.54 7.19
N GLU A 190 -17.15 1.76 5.90
CA GLU A 190 -18.36 2.43 5.39
C GLU A 190 -19.66 1.71 5.80
N LEU A 191 -19.66 0.37 5.74
CA LEU A 191 -20.81 -0.42 6.13
C LEU A 191 -21.08 -0.30 7.64
N SER A 192 -20.02 -0.31 8.46
CA SER A 192 -20.15 -0.14 9.91
C SER A 192 -20.77 1.22 10.27
N GLU A 193 -20.36 2.30 9.59
CA GLU A 193 -20.96 3.62 9.76
C GLU A 193 -22.43 3.65 9.31
N LYS A 194 -22.80 2.96 8.24
CA LYS A 194 -24.21 2.84 7.82
C LYS A 194 -25.02 2.09 8.87
N VAL A 195 -24.48 1.01 9.43
CA VAL A 195 -25.12 0.24 10.50
C VAL A 195 -25.34 1.12 11.74
N ASP A 196 -24.33 1.88 12.16
CA ASP A 196 -24.46 2.73 13.35
C ASP A 196 -25.39 3.93 13.13
N ARG A 197 -25.41 4.50 11.92
CA ARG A 197 -26.43 5.50 11.51
C ARG A 197 -27.84 4.92 11.61
N LEU A 198 -28.09 3.75 11.02
CA LEU A 198 -29.40 3.11 11.05
C LEU A 198 -29.84 2.73 12.48
N LYS A 199 -28.90 2.27 13.33
CA LYS A 199 -29.19 2.05 14.75
C LYS A 199 -29.62 3.34 15.44
N ALA A 200 -28.93 4.45 15.20
CA ALA A 200 -29.28 5.75 15.78
C ALA A 200 -30.67 6.22 15.30
N GLU A 201 -30.95 6.12 14.01
CA GLU A 201 -32.28 6.42 13.44
C GLU A 201 -33.37 5.57 14.09
N LEU A 202 -33.15 4.27 14.25
CA LEU A 202 -34.10 3.36 14.90
C LEU A 202 -34.39 3.76 16.35
N VAL A 203 -33.37 4.17 17.10
CA VAL A 203 -33.55 4.65 18.48
C VAL A 203 -34.39 5.93 18.51
N VAL A 204 -34.15 6.87 17.59
CA VAL A 204 -34.95 8.10 17.47
C VAL A 204 -36.40 7.78 17.13
N PHE A 205 -36.64 6.91 16.13
CA PHE A 205 -37.98 6.49 15.74
C PHE A 205 -38.72 5.82 16.91
N LYS A 206 -38.05 4.93 17.64
CA LYS A 206 -38.64 4.27 18.82
C LYS A 206 -39.02 5.29 19.91
N SER A 207 -38.13 6.24 20.21
CA SER A 207 -38.39 7.30 21.18
C SER A 207 -39.61 8.12 20.79
N LEU A 208 -39.68 8.55 19.53
CA LEU A 208 -40.79 9.36 19.02
C LEU A 208 -42.13 8.62 19.10
N MET A 209 -42.16 7.33 18.75
CA MET A 209 -43.39 6.53 18.83
C MET A 209 -43.82 6.30 20.29
N THR A 210 -42.87 6.08 21.19
CA THR A 210 -43.17 5.89 22.63
C THR A 210 -43.72 7.18 23.25
N ASP A 211 -43.13 8.34 22.91
CA ASP A 211 -43.61 9.66 23.35
C ASP A 211 -45.05 9.88 22.90
N GLN A 212 -45.34 9.68 21.61
CA GLN A 212 -46.69 9.85 21.06
C GLN A 212 -47.72 8.93 21.74
N MET A 213 -47.35 7.69 22.04
CA MET A 213 -48.22 6.75 22.77
C MET A 213 -48.46 7.23 24.20
N SER A 214 -47.41 7.66 24.91
CA SER A 214 -47.50 8.14 26.30
C SER A 214 -48.34 9.42 26.43
N ASP A 215 -48.27 10.31 25.43
CA ASP A 215 -49.10 11.52 25.35
C ASP A 215 -50.59 11.18 25.20
N LEU A 216 -50.90 10.19 24.37
CA LEU A 216 -52.27 9.69 24.20
C LEU A 216 -52.78 9.03 25.48
N ASP A 217 -51.99 8.15 26.10
CA ASP A 217 -52.34 7.52 27.36
C ASP A 217 -52.57 8.55 28.45
N THR A 218 -51.71 9.57 28.55
CA THR A 218 -51.87 10.65 29.53
C THR A 218 -53.18 11.42 29.30
N LYS A 219 -53.54 11.72 28.05
CA LYS A 219 -54.83 12.36 27.70
C LYS A 219 -56.03 11.49 28.08
N ILE A 220 -55.94 10.18 27.88
CA ILE A 220 -56.98 9.22 28.26
C ILE A 220 -57.12 9.17 29.78
N HIS A 221 -56.01 9.01 30.51
CA HIS A 221 -56.01 8.96 31.97
C HIS A 221 -56.50 10.27 32.60
N GLU A 222 -56.14 11.43 32.03
CA GLU A 222 -56.61 12.74 32.49
C GLU A 222 -58.13 12.88 32.30
N LYS A 223 -58.66 12.44 31.15
CA LYS A 223 -60.11 12.38 30.90
C LYS A 223 -60.81 11.44 31.88
N ALA A 224 -60.26 10.24 32.10
CA ALA A 224 -60.79 9.27 33.06
C ALA A 224 -60.81 9.85 34.48
N ARG A 225 -59.70 10.46 34.93
CA ARG A 225 -59.60 11.09 36.26
C ARG A 225 -60.65 12.18 36.47
N ARG A 226 -60.93 13.00 35.46
CA ARG A 226 -61.99 14.02 35.53
C ARG A 226 -63.38 13.41 35.66
N VAL A 227 -63.64 12.33 34.93
CA VAL A 227 -64.90 11.59 35.01
C VAL A 227 -65.04 10.95 36.38
N ASP A 228 -64.00 10.28 36.89
CA ASP A 228 -64.01 9.66 38.22
C ASP A 228 -64.27 10.71 39.31
N MET A 229 -63.62 11.87 39.22
CA MET A 229 -63.82 12.96 40.17
C MET A 229 -65.27 13.50 40.15
N ASP A 230 -65.89 13.60 38.97
CA ASP A 230 -67.30 13.99 38.84
C ASP A 230 -68.24 12.92 39.41
N ILE A 231 -67.98 11.64 39.11
CA ILE A 231 -68.75 10.51 39.63
C ILE A 231 -68.69 10.51 41.16
N CYS A 232 -67.50 10.60 41.77
CA CYS A 232 -67.34 10.67 43.22
C CYS A 232 -68.11 11.85 43.82
N ARG A 233 -67.99 13.05 43.24
CA ARG A 233 -68.73 14.23 43.71
C ARG A 233 -70.25 14.05 43.61
N ARG A 234 -70.74 13.46 42.52
CA ARG A 234 -72.17 13.17 42.32
C ARG A 234 -72.70 12.12 43.29
N ILE A 235 -71.91 11.08 43.57
CA ILE A 235 -72.22 10.08 44.60
C ILE A 235 -72.31 10.77 45.97
N ASP A 236 -71.37 11.63 46.34
CA ASP A 236 -71.38 12.36 47.62
C ASP A 236 -72.60 13.26 47.79
N ILE A 237 -72.98 14.00 46.73
CA ILE A 237 -74.19 14.84 46.74
C ILE A 237 -75.43 13.96 46.91
N THR A 238 -75.54 12.88 46.15
CA THR A 238 -76.68 11.95 46.23
C THR A 238 -76.76 11.31 47.62
N ALA A 239 -75.63 10.89 48.18
CA ALA A 239 -75.56 10.34 49.52
C ALA A 239 -75.99 11.36 50.59
N LYS A 240 -75.63 12.65 50.44
CA LYS A 240 -76.10 13.73 51.33
C LYS A 240 -77.60 14.01 51.15
N THR A 241 -78.12 14.04 49.94
CA THR A 241 -79.55 14.23 49.66
C THR A 241 -80.38 13.07 50.19
N VAL A 242 -79.94 11.83 50.05
CA VAL A 242 -80.62 10.66 50.62
C VAL A 242 -80.57 10.68 52.15
N ARG A 243 -79.49 11.19 52.76
CA ARG A 243 -79.38 11.34 54.22
C ARG A 243 -80.20 12.50 54.79
N CYS A 244 -80.45 13.55 54.01
CA CYS A 244 -81.10 14.81 54.46
C CYS A 244 -82.48 15.05 53.82
N GLY A 245 -82.97 14.11 53.00
CA GLY A 245 -84.32 14.10 52.45
C GLY A 245 -85.37 13.81 53.52
N PRO A 246 -86.61 14.27 53.35
CA PRO A 246 -87.61 14.25 54.41
C PRO A 246 -87.84 12.83 54.91
N ALA A 247 -87.78 12.66 56.23
CA ALA A 247 -88.22 11.46 56.94
C ALA A 247 -89.75 11.34 56.86
N THR A 248 -90.26 11.11 55.66
CA THR A 248 -91.65 10.78 55.33
C THR A 248 -91.55 10.27 53.89
N GLN A 249 -91.75 8.99 53.58
CA GLN A 249 -92.93 8.22 53.89
C GLN A 249 -92.72 6.82 53.30
N LEU A 250 -92.44 5.80 54.10
CA LEU A 250 -92.84 4.41 53.84
C LEU A 250 -93.08 3.73 55.20
N ARG A 251 -94.23 4.06 55.80
CA ARG A 251 -94.90 3.14 56.73
C ARG A 251 -95.87 2.32 55.88
N GLY A 252 -95.63 1.01 55.84
CA GLY A 252 -96.45 0.01 55.17
C GLY A 252 -96.05 -0.18 53.71
N HIS A 253 -95.92 -1.37 53.15
CA HIS A 253 -96.33 -2.69 53.60
C HIS A 253 -95.78 -3.63 52.51
N VAL A 254 -94.92 -4.59 52.84
CA VAL A 254 -94.71 -5.76 51.95
C VAL A 254 -94.35 -6.96 52.82
N ASP A 255 -95.38 -7.74 53.14
CA ASP A 255 -95.26 -9.15 53.49
C ASP A 255 -95.17 -9.99 52.20
N ASP A 256 -94.28 -10.99 52.26
CA ASP A 256 -94.26 -12.32 51.64
C ASP A 256 -94.76 -12.62 50.20
N VAL A 257 -93.88 -13.33 49.48
CA VAL A 257 -94.05 -14.56 48.64
C VAL A 257 -92.91 -14.56 47.58
N GLN A 258 -91.75 -15.19 47.81
CA GLN A 258 -91.45 -16.63 47.64
C GLN A 258 -91.72 -17.07 46.18
N ARG A 259 -90.77 -17.41 45.28
CA ARG A 259 -89.87 -18.59 45.24
C ARG A 259 -89.27 -18.62 43.80
N GLN A 260 -87.99 -18.86 43.54
CA GLN A 260 -87.44 -20.20 43.28
C GLN A 260 -85.91 -20.14 43.05
N SER A 261 -85.17 -20.93 43.85
CA SER A 261 -83.94 -21.74 43.55
C SER A 261 -82.75 -21.09 42.83
N GLY A 262 -81.48 -21.19 43.26
CA GLY A 262 -80.76 -22.01 44.24
C GLY A 262 -79.23 -21.75 44.08
N PRO A 263 -78.34 -22.31 44.94
CA PRO A 263 -76.98 -21.80 45.16
C PRO A 263 -75.87 -22.67 44.54
N VAL A 264 -74.76 -22.06 44.09
CA VAL A 264 -73.45 -22.72 43.80
C VAL A 264 -72.35 -21.68 44.06
N ALA A 265 -71.68 -21.67 45.22
CA ALA A 265 -70.47 -22.42 45.61
C ALA A 265 -69.13 -21.86 45.07
N ALA A 266 -68.32 -21.42 46.05
CA ALA A 266 -66.86 -21.29 46.19
C ALA A 266 -65.91 -21.57 44.99
N GLY A 267 -65.06 -20.57 44.72
CA GLY A 267 -63.59 -20.59 44.86
C GLY A 267 -62.74 -21.75 44.31
N GLU A 268 -61.81 -21.41 43.41
CA GLU A 268 -60.40 -21.86 43.27
C GLU A 268 -59.88 -21.18 41.98
N GLY A 269 -58.80 -20.38 41.95
CA GLY A 269 -57.42 -20.77 42.24
C GLY A 269 -56.73 -21.22 40.94
N CYS A 270 -55.96 -20.35 40.27
CA CYS A 270 -54.88 -20.79 39.37
C CYS A 270 -53.84 -19.69 39.13
N ARG A 271 -52.67 -19.94 39.70
CA ARG A 271 -51.37 -19.31 39.51
C ARG A 271 -50.83 -19.82 38.16
N GLY A 272 -50.43 -18.92 37.26
CA GLY A 272 -49.83 -19.29 35.98
C GLY A 272 -48.68 -18.35 35.63
N GLN A 273 -47.47 -18.79 35.92
CA GLN A 273 -46.22 -18.20 35.42
C GLN A 273 -46.17 -18.35 33.90
N LEU A 274 -45.78 -17.29 33.18
CA LEU A 274 -45.26 -17.43 31.83
C LEU A 274 -43.90 -16.73 31.72
N GLN A 275 -42.90 -17.60 31.88
CA GLN A 275 -41.63 -17.69 31.18
C GLN A 275 -41.09 -16.43 30.47
N GLU A 276 -39.98 -15.98 31.05
CA GLU A 276 -38.83 -15.36 30.39
C GLU A 276 -38.35 -16.23 29.20
N GLU A 277 -38.41 -15.72 27.97
CA GLU A 277 -37.55 -16.20 26.89
C GLU A 277 -36.54 -15.11 26.51
N ARG A 278 -35.31 -15.39 26.95
CA ARG A 278 -34.07 -14.77 26.53
C ARG A 278 -33.68 -15.27 25.14
N THR A 279 -33.26 -14.31 24.31
CA THR A 279 -32.05 -14.35 23.47
C THR A 279 -31.69 -15.67 22.78
N SER A 280 -31.71 -15.69 21.45
CA SER A 280 -30.66 -16.38 20.69
C SER A 280 -30.18 -15.52 19.53
N SER A 281 -28.97 -15.03 19.72
CA SER A 281 -28.02 -14.54 18.75
C SER A 281 -27.49 -15.65 17.83
N HIS A 282 -27.01 -15.23 16.65
CA HIS A 282 -25.95 -15.79 15.79
C HIS A 282 -25.52 -17.26 15.97
N VAL A 283 -25.57 -18.04 14.87
CA VAL A 283 -24.41 -18.40 14.03
C VAL A 283 -24.86 -18.34 12.56
#